data_AF-A0AAD8E6A2-F1
#
_entry.id   AF-A0AAD8E6A2-F1
#
_cell.length_a   1.000
_cell.length_b   1.000
_cell.length_c   1.000
_cell.angle_alpha   90.00
_cell.angle_beta   90.00
_cell.angle_gamma   90.00
#
_symmetry.space_group_name_H-M   'P 1'
#
loop_
_entity.id
_entity.type
_entity.pdbx_description
1 polymer ?
#
loop_
_entity_poly.entity_id
_entity_poly.type
_entity_poly.pdbx_seq_one_letter_code
_entity_poly.pdbx_strand_id
1 'polypeptide(L)'
;FVDFQVSYVSSPAIDLHYFMNSSASPEVLANDRHVLIDEYYSTLCDMFCKLVHEELQPTRDTLNGELNKKKLFGVIAGLTLRSFALVDRNHVPDMDKLLKTDDSINLSKPYKEAIKQLLPLYEKWGWLNA
;
A
#
# COMPACT_ATOMS: atom_id res chain seq x y z
N PHE A 1 7.40 15.15 14.38
CA PHE A 1 6.51 15.76 13.37
C PHE A 1 5.98 14.64 12.50
N VAL A 2 4.73 14.70 12.05
CA VAL A 2 4.08 13.68 11.20
C VAL A 2 4.05 14.19 9.76
N ASP A 3 4.35 13.34 8.79
CA ASP A 3 4.40 13.69 7.36
C ASP A 3 3.05 13.44 6.69
N PHE A 4 2.41 14.51 6.19
CA PHE A 4 1.12 14.48 5.49
C PHE A 4 1.22 14.91 4.02
N GLN A 5 2.43 14.95 3.44
CA GLN A 5 2.64 15.45 2.07
C GLN A 5 1.88 14.67 0.99
N VAL A 6 1.49 13.42 1.29
CA VAL A 6 0.77 12.52 0.37
C VAL A 6 -0.66 12.21 0.83
N SER A 7 -1.17 12.88 1.86
CA SER A 7 -2.51 12.65 2.39
C SER A 7 -3.57 13.37 1.58
N TYR A 8 -4.64 12.67 1.20
CA TYR A 8 -5.79 13.24 0.51
C TYR A 8 -7.07 12.43 0.78
N VAL A 9 -8.23 13.05 0.60
CA VAL A 9 -9.53 12.39 0.80
C VAL A 9 -9.82 11.47 -0.40
N SER A 10 -9.96 10.17 -0.14
CA SER A 10 -10.24 9.18 -1.19
C SER A 10 -10.93 7.94 -0.63
N SER A 11 -11.10 6.93 -1.49
CA SER A 11 -11.57 5.61 -1.10
C SER A 11 -10.60 4.96 -0.10
N PRO A 12 -11.09 4.29 0.97
CA PRO A 12 -10.26 3.58 1.94
C PRO A 12 -9.40 2.47 1.30
N ALA A 13 -9.76 2.00 0.11
CA ALA A 13 -8.95 1.06 -0.65
C ALA A 13 -7.56 1.61 -1.02
N ILE A 14 -7.42 2.94 -1.19
CA ILE A 14 -6.11 3.57 -1.41
C ILE A 14 -5.23 3.39 -0.17
N ASP A 15 -5.73 3.74 1.01
CA ASP A 15 -4.99 3.61 2.27
C ASP A 15 -4.58 2.17 2.54
N LEU A 16 -5.51 1.23 2.33
CA LEU A 16 -5.26 -0.20 2.48
C LEU A 16 -4.17 -0.68 1.51
N HIS A 17 -4.27 -0.35 0.22
CA HIS A 17 -3.24 -0.72 -0.75
C HIS A 17 -1.89 -0.07 -0.47
N TYR A 18 -1.89 1.18 -0.05
CA TYR A 18 -0.69 1.89 0.36
C TYR A 18 0.00 1.16 1.52
N PHE A 19 -0.71 0.95 2.62
CA PHE A 19 -0.17 0.33 3.83
C PHE A 19 0.31 -1.10 3.55
N MET A 20 -0.56 -1.94 2.98
CA MET A 20 -0.27 -3.34 2.73
C MET A 20 0.96 -3.51 1.83
N ASN A 21 1.00 -2.82 0.69
CA ASN A 21 2.06 -3.07 -0.30
C ASN A 21 3.36 -2.32 0.01
N SER A 22 3.33 -1.22 0.76
CA SER A 22 4.56 -0.53 1.17
C SER A 22 5.18 -1.15 2.43
N SER A 23 4.37 -1.48 3.43
CA SER A 23 4.84 -1.63 4.82
C SER A 23 4.70 -3.04 5.39
N ALA A 24 3.70 -3.84 4.97
CA ALA A 24 3.53 -5.20 5.47
C ALA A 24 4.56 -6.16 4.86
N SER A 25 5.10 -7.13 5.61
CA SER A 25 6.04 -8.09 5.02
C SER A 25 5.37 -8.91 3.90
N PRO A 26 6.12 -9.40 2.90
CA PRO A 26 5.55 -10.28 1.87
C PRO A 26 4.85 -11.51 2.47
N GLU A 27 5.34 -12.05 3.59
CA GLU A 27 4.73 -13.15 4.32
C GLU A 27 3.35 -12.78 4.88
N VAL A 28 3.23 -11.63 5.55
CA VAL A 28 1.94 -11.12 6.05
C VAL A 28 0.96 -10.90 4.90
N LEU A 29 1.42 -10.41 3.75
CA LEU A 29 0.56 -10.25 2.57
C LEU A 29 0.11 -11.59 1.96
N ALA A 30 0.95 -12.62 2.05
CA ALA A 30 0.62 -13.94 1.54
C ALA A 30 -0.43 -14.65 2.43
N ASN A 31 -0.31 -14.50 3.76
CA ASN A 31 -1.06 -15.30 4.72
C ASN A 31 -2.20 -14.51 5.39
N ASP A 32 -1.98 -13.24 5.70
CA ASP A 32 -2.80 -12.47 6.65
C ASP A 32 -3.41 -11.21 6.02
N ARG A 33 -3.33 -11.06 4.69
CA ARG A 33 -3.93 -9.92 3.97
C ARG A 33 -5.41 -9.74 4.29
N HIS A 34 -6.15 -10.83 4.44
CA HIS A 34 -7.57 -10.79 4.78
C HIS A 34 -7.80 -10.22 6.19
N VAL A 35 -6.98 -10.60 7.17
CA VAL A 35 -7.04 -10.10 8.55
C VAL A 35 -6.85 -8.58 8.59
N LEU A 36 -5.89 -8.04 7.82
CA LEU A 36 -5.67 -6.60 7.73
C LEU A 36 -6.88 -5.85 7.17
N ILE A 37 -7.56 -6.44 6.17
CA ILE A 37 -8.76 -5.86 5.57
C ILE A 37 -9.94 -5.94 6.54
N ASP A 38 -10.10 -7.07 7.24
CA ASP A 38 -11.14 -7.28 8.24
C ASP A 38 -11.02 -6.28 9.40
N GLU A 39 -9.82 -6.14 9.96
CA GLU A 39 -9.54 -5.23 11.07
C GLU A 39 -9.79 -3.76 10.68
N TYR A 40 -9.32 -3.35 9.50
CA TYR A 40 -9.57 -2.00 8.99
C TYR A 40 -11.08 -1.76 8.77
N TYR A 41 -11.79 -2.73 8.18
CA TYR A 41 -13.22 -2.60 7.92
C TYR A 41 -14.02 -2.49 9.22
N SER A 42 -13.75 -3.36 10.20
CA SER A 42 -14.39 -3.32 11.51
C SER A 42 -14.16 -1.97 12.20
N THR A 43 -12.90 -1.51 12.21
CA THR A 43 -12.53 -0.23 12.83
C THR A 43 -13.21 0.95 12.13
N LEU A 44 -13.31 0.93 10.80
CA LEU A 44 -13.97 1.98 10.03
C LEU A 44 -15.46 2.06 10.35
N CYS A 45 -16.16 0.92 10.37
CA CYS A 45 -17.57 0.84 10.75
C CYS A 45 -17.80 1.31 12.18
N ASP A 46 -16.98 0.85 13.13
CA ASP A 46 -17.04 1.28 14.53
C ASP A 46 -16.84 2.79 14.68
N MET A 47 -15.98 3.39 13.85
CA MET A 47 -15.76 4.84 13.84
C MET A 47 -17.00 5.60 13.36
N PHE A 48 -17.65 5.13 12.30
CA PHE A 48 -18.92 5.71 11.83
C PHE A 48 -20.02 5.62 12.90
N CYS A 49 -20.13 4.50 13.61
CA CYS A 49 -21.06 4.38 14.75
C CYS A 49 -20.75 5.42 15.84
N LYS A 50 -19.47 5.55 16.24
CA LYS A 50 -19.05 6.50 17.28
C LYS A 50 -19.28 7.96 16.90
N LEU A 51 -19.21 8.27 15.61
CA LEU A 51 -19.45 9.61 15.08
C LEU A 51 -20.92 9.88 14.73
N VAL A 52 -21.84 8.96 15.04
CA VAL A 52 -23.28 9.09 14.74
C VAL A 52 -23.55 9.23 13.24
N HIS A 53 -22.78 8.50 12.43
CA HIS A 53 -22.83 8.48 10.96
C HIS A 53 -22.90 7.04 10.41
N GLU A 54 -23.63 6.15 11.08
CA GLU A 54 -23.80 4.75 10.67
C GLU A 54 -24.36 4.61 9.24
N GLU A 55 -25.18 5.57 8.81
CA GLU A 55 -25.74 5.64 7.45
C GLU A 55 -24.69 5.78 6.35
N LEU A 56 -23.48 6.22 6.69
CA LEU A 56 -22.37 6.41 5.75
C LEU A 56 -21.42 5.21 5.69
N GLN A 57 -21.68 4.15 6.46
CA GLN A 57 -20.82 2.98 6.46
C GLN A 57 -20.75 2.32 5.07
N PRO A 58 -19.54 2.02 4.58
CA PRO A 58 -19.42 1.23 3.36
C PRO A 58 -19.87 -0.20 3.64
N THR A 59 -20.55 -0.81 2.66
CA THR A 59 -20.73 -2.26 2.69
C THR A 59 -19.40 -2.97 2.46
N ARG A 60 -19.28 -4.21 2.95
CA ARG A 60 -18.09 -5.02 2.71
C ARG A 60 -17.83 -5.25 1.22
N ASP A 61 -18.89 -5.43 0.44
CA ASP A 61 -18.80 -5.60 -1.02
C ASP A 61 -18.31 -4.34 -1.72
N THR A 62 -18.75 -3.15 -1.27
CA THR A 62 -18.25 -1.88 -1.78
C THR A 62 -16.75 -1.75 -1.53
N LEU A 63 -16.27 -2.07 -0.33
CA LEU A 63 -14.83 -2.03 -0.02
C LEU A 63 -14.04 -3.02 -0.88
N ASN A 64 -14.50 -4.27 -0.97
CA ASN A 64 -13.85 -5.32 -1.77
C ASN A 64 -13.82 -4.94 -3.26
N GLY A 65 -14.90 -4.36 -3.78
CA GLY A 65 -14.97 -3.86 -5.15
C GLY A 65 -13.97 -2.74 -5.41
N GLU A 66 -13.83 -1.79 -4.49
CA GLU A 66 -12.84 -0.71 -4.59
C GLU A 66 -11.40 -1.21 -4.48
N LEU A 67 -11.12 -2.17 -3.59
CA LEU A 67 -9.83 -2.85 -3.50
C LEU A 67 -9.47 -3.53 -4.82
N ASN A 68 -10.43 -4.21 -5.47
CA ASN A 68 -10.18 -4.84 -6.76
C ASN A 68 -9.92 -3.80 -7.87
N LYS A 69 -10.75 -2.76 -7.98
CA LYS A 69 -10.57 -1.68 -8.97
C LYS A 69 -9.22 -0.98 -8.85
N LYS A 70 -8.69 -0.87 -7.62
CA LYS A 70 -7.43 -0.17 -7.31
C LYS A 70 -6.23 -1.12 -7.18
N LYS A 71 -6.33 -2.38 -7.61
CA LYS A 71 -5.25 -3.38 -7.49
C LYS A 71 -3.93 -2.92 -8.11
N LEU A 72 -3.97 -2.22 -9.25
CA LEU A 72 -2.77 -1.72 -9.92
C LEU A 72 -2.07 -0.62 -9.10
N PHE A 73 -2.83 0.21 -8.38
CA PHE A 73 -2.25 1.16 -7.43
C PHE A 73 -1.48 0.42 -6.33
N GLY A 74 -2.01 -0.70 -5.81
CA GLY A 74 -1.29 -1.55 -4.86
C GLY A 74 0.06 -2.05 -5.40
N VAL A 75 0.10 -2.51 -6.66
CA VAL A 75 1.35 -2.92 -7.32
C VAL A 75 2.33 -1.74 -7.43
N ILE A 76 1.88 -0.59 -7.94
CA ILE A 76 2.72 0.62 -8.09
C ILE A 76 3.26 1.08 -6.73
N ALA A 77 2.41 1.11 -5.70
CA ALA A 77 2.80 1.45 -4.33
C ALA A 77 3.86 0.47 -3.79
N GLY A 78 3.68 -0.83 -4.00
CA GLY A 78 4.63 -1.85 -3.56
C GLY A 78 5.98 -1.79 -4.27
N LEU A 79 6.03 -1.39 -5.53
CA LEU A 79 7.28 -1.21 -6.28
C LEU A 79 7.98 0.11 -5.93
N THR A 80 7.23 1.21 -5.85
CA THR A 80 7.81 2.54 -5.67
C THR A 80 8.10 2.83 -4.20
N LEU A 81 7.09 2.82 -3.32
CA LEU A 81 7.23 3.24 -1.92
C LEU A 81 8.17 2.34 -1.13
N ARG A 82 8.15 1.04 -1.40
CA ARG A 82 9.05 0.09 -0.73
C ARG A 82 10.52 0.32 -1.09
N SER A 83 10.81 0.83 -2.29
CA SER A 83 12.19 1.18 -2.68
C SER A 83 12.75 2.30 -1.79
N PHE A 84 11.91 3.25 -1.40
CA PHE A 84 12.24 4.31 -0.46
C PHE A 84 12.29 3.78 0.99
N ALA A 85 11.31 2.98 1.39
CA ALA A 85 11.23 2.46 2.77
C ALA A 85 12.40 1.54 3.14
N LEU A 86 12.96 0.83 2.16
CA LEU A 86 14.08 -0.11 2.34
C LEU A 86 15.42 0.45 1.83
N VAL A 87 15.51 1.76 1.61
CA VAL A 87 16.78 2.39 1.21
C VAL A 87 17.81 2.26 2.32
N ASP A 88 19.09 2.13 1.94
CA ASP A 88 20.17 2.16 2.92
C ASP A 88 20.20 3.56 3.58
N ARG A 89 20.12 3.61 4.90
CA ARG A 89 20.11 4.85 5.67
C ARG A 89 21.39 5.68 5.49
N ASN A 90 22.49 5.04 5.11
CA ASN A 90 23.74 5.72 4.82
C ASN A 90 23.78 6.34 3.41
N HIS A 91 22.80 5.99 2.56
CA HIS A 91 22.73 6.39 1.16
C HIS A 91 21.29 6.85 0.81
N VAL A 92 20.66 7.62 1.70
CA VAL A 92 19.33 8.19 1.45
C VAL A 92 19.42 9.18 0.29
N PRO A 93 18.68 8.96 -0.80
CA PRO A 93 18.73 9.84 -1.95
C PRO A 93 18.14 11.22 -1.64
N ASP A 94 18.76 12.26 -2.20
CA ASP A 94 18.22 13.62 -2.21
C ASP A 94 17.12 13.68 -3.28
N MET A 95 15.86 13.73 -2.84
CA MET A 95 14.69 13.68 -3.72
C MET A 95 14.62 14.88 -4.67
N ASP A 96 15.04 16.06 -4.21
CA ASP A 96 15.05 17.26 -5.05
C ASP A 96 16.08 17.16 -6.16
N LYS A 97 17.20 16.46 -5.92
CA LYS A 97 18.19 16.16 -6.97
C LYS A 97 17.69 15.08 -7.91
N LEU A 98 17.17 13.97 -7.37
CA LEU A 98 16.63 12.86 -8.16
C LEU A 98 15.56 13.29 -9.17
N LEU A 99 14.71 14.26 -8.80
CA LEU A 99 13.69 14.79 -9.71
C LEU A 99 14.27 15.73 -10.79
N LYS A 100 15.48 16.24 -10.60
CA LYS A 100 16.17 17.19 -11.50
C LYS A 100 17.28 16.56 -12.34
N THR A 101 17.67 15.32 -12.04
CA THR A 101 18.76 14.58 -12.68
C THR A 101 18.27 13.22 -13.15
N ASP A 102 18.81 12.67 -14.24
CA ASP A 102 18.57 11.28 -14.68
C ASP A 102 19.25 10.22 -13.75
N ASP A 103 19.52 10.59 -12.49
CA ASP A 103 20.09 9.67 -11.51
C ASP A 103 19.08 8.58 -11.13
N SER A 104 19.58 7.35 -11.05
CA SER A 104 18.75 6.20 -10.67
C SER A 104 18.81 5.93 -9.17
N ILE A 105 17.69 5.50 -8.59
CA ILE A 105 17.66 5.04 -7.20
C ILE A 105 18.41 3.70 -7.12
N ASN A 106 19.42 3.63 -6.25
CA ASN A 106 20.08 2.35 -5.97
C ASN A 106 19.13 1.43 -5.19
N LEU A 107 18.61 0.42 -5.87
CA LEU A 107 17.71 -0.57 -5.30
C LEU A 107 18.45 -1.50 -4.34
N SER A 108 18.13 -1.38 -3.05
CA SER A 108 18.76 -2.10 -1.96
C SER A 108 18.55 -3.63 -2.07
N LYS A 109 19.42 -4.41 -1.41
CA LYS A 109 19.24 -5.87 -1.33
C LYS A 109 17.90 -6.25 -0.68
N PRO A 110 17.50 -5.67 0.47
CA PRO A 110 16.18 -5.96 1.07
C PRO A 110 15.01 -5.65 0.13
N TYR A 111 15.07 -4.56 -0.63
CA TYR A 111 14.06 -4.26 -1.63
C TYR A 111 13.96 -5.36 -2.69
N LYS A 112 15.10 -5.76 -3.29
CA LYS A 112 15.13 -6.80 -4.33
C LYS A 112 14.57 -8.12 -3.82
N GLU A 113 14.90 -8.53 -2.59
CA GLU A 113 14.35 -9.76 -2.00
C GLU A 113 12.85 -9.66 -1.72
N ALA A 114 12.35 -8.50 -1.27
CA ALA A 114 10.92 -8.30 -1.08
C ALA A 114 10.17 -8.38 -2.42
N ILE A 115 10.68 -7.74 -3.48
CA ILE A 115 10.03 -7.76 -4.81
C ILE A 115 10.00 -9.16 -5.43
N LYS A 116 11.07 -9.96 -5.25
CA LYS A 116 11.08 -11.36 -5.69
C LYS A 116 9.97 -12.19 -5.06
N GLN A 117 9.53 -11.85 -3.85
CA GLN A 117 8.43 -12.53 -3.16
C GLN A 117 7.06 -11.94 -3.55
N LEU A 118 6.98 -10.63 -3.74
CA LEU A 118 5.71 -9.96 -4.07
C LEU A 118 5.24 -10.19 -5.50
N LEU A 119 6.14 -10.17 -6.49
CA LEU A 119 5.76 -10.31 -7.91
C LEU A 119 4.96 -11.60 -8.17
N PRO A 120 5.39 -12.79 -7.68
CA PRO A 120 4.58 -14.00 -7.80
C PRO A 120 3.21 -13.92 -7.12
N LEU A 121 3.08 -13.20 -6.01
CA LEU A 121 1.79 -13.00 -5.35
C LEU A 121 0.86 -12.15 -6.22
N TYR A 122 1.35 -11.03 -6.75
CA TYR A 122 0.57 -10.17 -7.64
C TYR A 122 0.13 -10.90 -8.91
N GLU A 123 1.01 -11.73 -9.50
CA GLU A 123 0.67 -12.58 -10.64
C GLU A 123 -0.44 -13.58 -10.25
N LYS A 124 -0.26 -14.31 -9.14
CA LYS A 124 -1.24 -15.28 -8.63
C LYS A 124 -2.61 -14.63 -8.36
N TRP A 125 -2.64 -13.37 -7.92
CA TRP A 125 -3.88 -12.62 -7.70
C TRP A 125 -4.46 -12.01 -8.98
N GLY A 126 -3.77 -12.11 -10.12
CA GLY A 126 -4.19 -11.51 -11.39
C GLY A 126 -4.11 -9.99 -11.38
N TRP A 127 -3.18 -9.40 -10.63
CA TRP A 127 -3.00 -7.95 -10.56
C TRP A 127 -2.12 -7.40 -11.69
N LEU A 128 -1.30 -8.25 -12.30
CA LEU A 128 -0.38 -7.89 -13.38
C LEU A 128 -0.95 -8.12 -14.79
N ASN A 129 -2.05 -8.88 -14.89
CA ASN A 129 -2.77 -9.13 -16.14
C ASN A 129 -3.84 -8.04 -16.28
N ALA A 130 -3.51 -6.98 -17.03
CA ALA A 130 -4.40 -5.87 -17.39
C ALA A 130 -5.02 -6.10 -18.77
#